data_AF-A0ABD2Q3M5-F1
#
_entry.id   AF-A0ABD2Q3M5-F1
#
_cell.length_a   1.000
_cell.length_b   1.000
_cell.length_c   1.000
_cell.angle_alpha   90.00
_cell.angle_beta   90.00
_cell.angle_gamma   90.00
#
_symmetry.space_group_name_H-M   'P 1'
#
loop_
_entity.id
_entity.type
_entity.pdbx_description
1 polymer ?
#
loop_
_entity_poly.entity_id
_entity_poly.type
_entity_poly.pdbx_seq_one_letter_code
_entity_poly.pdbx_strand_id
1 'polypeptide(L)'
;MASGVKCDPKCIDDFNEMKLRKTHRYIIYHIKNESEITILEKGNREATYADFQQTLMDAMNSGEGRYAVYDYEMDNKNCALIFVVWTPSAIGVRSRMLYASSKDAIKRKLVGIKRCLEANDPDEIEEQEMRSLVC
;
A
#
# COMPACT_ATOMS: atom_id res chain seq x y z
N MET A 1 -19.15 8.88 2.15
CA MET A 1 -18.84 9.55 3.43
C MET A 1 -17.34 9.79 3.44
N ALA A 2 -16.90 11.05 3.38
CA ALA A 2 -15.48 11.39 3.32
C ALA A 2 -14.94 11.45 4.75
N SER A 3 -14.21 10.44 5.18
CA SER A 3 -13.35 10.58 6.36
C SER A 3 -12.32 11.64 6.01
N GLY A 4 -12.29 12.75 6.77
CA GLY A 4 -11.36 13.87 6.57
C GLY A 4 -9.91 13.52 6.93
N VAL A 5 -9.45 12.34 6.52
CA VAL A 5 -8.11 11.86 6.80
C VAL A 5 -7.11 12.69 6.00
N LYS A 6 -6.20 13.33 6.73
CA LYS A 6 -5.13 14.14 6.16
C LYS A 6 -4.05 13.20 5.67
N CYS A 7 -3.59 13.41 4.44
CA CYS A 7 -2.42 12.71 3.93
C CYS A 7 -1.21 13.59 4.16
N ASP A 8 -0.22 13.08 4.88
CA ASP A 8 1.02 13.80 5.11
C ASP A 8 1.71 14.09 3.76
N PRO A 9 2.16 15.34 3.51
CA PRO A 9 2.76 15.70 2.23
C PRO A 9 4.01 14.87 1.90
N LYS A 10 4.72 14.31 2.90
CA LYS A 10 5.84 13.39 2.64
C LYS A 10 5.41 12.13 1.91
N CYS A 11 4.19 11.64 2.13
CA CYS A 11 3.68 10.47 1.41
C CYS A 11 3.65 10.69 -0.11
N ILE A 12 3.32 11.91 -0.51
CA ILE A 12 3.22 12.32 -1.92
C ILE A 12 4.61 12.54 -2.51
N ASP A 13 5.49 13.18 -1.75
CA ASP A 13 6.88 13.43 -2.15
C ASP A 13 7.63 12.11 -2.39
N ASP A 14 7.55 11.18 -1.43
CA ASP A 14 8.21 9.88 -1.51
C ASP A 14 7.65 9.00 -2.63
N PHE A 15 6.33 9.05 -2.85
CA PHE A 15 5.70 8.39 -3.99
C PHE A 15 6.17 8.96 -5.32
N ASN A 16 6.32 10.29 -5.43
CA ASN A 16 6.86 10.92 -6.62
C ASN A 16 8.33 10.53 -6.83
N GLU A 17 9.15 10.49 -5.77
CA GLU A 17 10.53 10.01 -5.85
C GLU A 17 10.60 8.56 -6.30
N MET A 18 9.79 7.66 -5.75
CA MET A 18 9.66 6.28 -6.23
C MET A 18 9.28 6.24 -7.71
N LYS A 19 8.29 7.01 -8.14
CA LYS A 19 7.81 6.99 -9.52
C LYS A 19 8.83 7.54 -10.53
N LEU A 20 9.52 8.62 -10.18
CA LEU A 20 10.47 9.32 -11.05
C LEU A 20 11.87 8.72 -11.00
N ARG A 21 12.38 8.50 -9.79
CA ARG A 21 13.76 8.07 -9.52
C ARG A 21 13.86 6.58 -9.26
N LYS A 22 12.73 5.88 -9.07
CA LYS A 22 12.72 4.42 -8.83
C LYS A 22 13.55 4.02 -7.61
N THR A 23 13.65 4.91 -6.62
CA THR A 23 14.48 4.75 -5.42
C THR A 23 14.03 3.62 -4.51
N HIS A 24 12.71 3.44 -4.37
CA HIS A 24 12.09 2.46 -3.49
C HIS A 24 11.30 1.42 -4.30
N ARG A 25 11.26 0.16 -3.83
CA ARG A 25 10.47 -0.91 -4.46
C ARG A 25 9.02 -0.90 -4.01
N TYR A 26 8.81 -0.62 -2.73
CA TYR A 26 7.50 -0.44 -2.15
C TYR A 26 7.52 0.62 -1.05
N ILE A 27 6.38 1.24 -0.80
CA ILE A 27 6.16 2.14 0.33
C ILE A 27 4.92 1.66 1.07
N ILE A 28 5.04 1.51 2.38
CA ILE A 28 3.97 1.09 3.26
C ILE A 28 3.52 2.31 4.07
N TYR A 29 2.23 2.57 4.03
CA TYR A 29 1.57 3.62 4.76
C TYR A 29 0.66 3.03 5.83
N HIS A 30 0.49 3.77 6.91
CA HIS A 30 -0.47 3.45 7.95
C HIS A 30 -1.26 4.70 8.31
N ILE A 31 -2.44 4.50 8.89
CA ILE A 31 -3.23 5.61 9.44
C ILE A 31 -2.89 5.75 10.91
N LYS A 32 -2.33 6.90 11.28
CA LYS A 32 -2.07 7.31 12.66
C LYS A 32 -3.25 8.14 13.20
N ASN A 33 -3.65 7.86 14.45
CA ASN A 33 -4.74 8.56 15.15
C ASN A 33 -6.07 8.62 14.37
N GLU A 34 -6.32 7.63 13.52
CA GLU A 34 -7.51 7.51 12.67
C GLU A 34 -7.79 8.72 11.76
N SER A 35 -6.82 9.64 11.63
CA SER A 35 -7.03 10.98 11.05
C SER A 35 -5.88 11.42 10.15
N GLU A 36 -4.74 10.75 10.19
CA GLU A 36 -3.56 11.11 9.41
C GLU A 36 -2.91 9.89 8.77
N ILE A 37 -2.63 9.94 7.47
CA ILE A 37 -1.88 8.90 6.75
C ILE A 37 -0.41 9.29 6.78
N THR A 38 0.40 8.40 7.34
CA THR A 38 1.85 8.54 7.46
C THR A 38 2.56 7.34 6.84
N ILE A 39 3.81 7.56 6.43
CA ILE A 39 4.68 6.47 5.94
C ILE A 39 5.13 5.66 7.15
N LEU A 40 4.90 4.35 7.10
CA LEU A 40 5.40 3.40 8.10
C LEU A 40 6.81 2.96 7.72
N GLU A 41 6.97 2.44 6.51
CA GLU A 41 8.20 1.81 6.05
C GLU A 41 8.36 1.98 4.55
N LYS A 42 9.61 1.97 4.10
CA LYS A 42 9.99 2.08 2.68
C LYS A 42 10.94 0.96 2.34
N GLY A 43 10.54 0.12 1.39
CA GLY A 43 11.38 -0.94 0.85
C GLY A 43 12.43 -0.38 -0.11
N ASN A 44 13.68 -0.77 0.08
CA ASN A 44 14.74 -0.47 -0.89
C ASN A 44 14.46 -1.17 -2.23
N ARG A 45 15.08 -0.70 -3.32
CA ARG A 45 14.98 -1.33 -4.65
C ARG A 45 15.30 -2.84 -4.65
N GLU A 46 16.22 -3.22 -3.77
CA GLU A 46 16.72 -4.59 -3.60
C GLU A 46 15.81 -5.46 -2.72
N ALA A 47 14.79 -4.88 -2.09
CA ALA A 47 13.87 -5.62 -1.25
C ALA A 47 13.06 -6.63 -2.09
N THR A 48 12.88 -7.82 -1.52
CA THR A 48 12.14 -8.90 -2.18
C THR A 48 10.65 -8.84 -1.85
N TYR A 49 9.84 -9.54 -2.64
CA TYR A 49 8.42 -9.68 -2.38
C TYR A 49 8.13 -10.32 -1.02
N ALA A 50 8.97 -11.27 -0.60
CA ALA A 50 8.86 -11.91 0.70
C ALA A 50 9.01 -10.93 1.88
N ASP A 51 9.92 -9.96 1.78
CA ASP A 51 10.11 -8.92 2.80
C ASP A 51 8.88 -8.02 2.91
N PHE A 52 8.36 -7.58 1.74
CA PHE A 52 7.10 -6.84 1.66
C PHE A 52 5.94 -7.60 2.30
N GLN A 53 5.80 -8.89 1.97
CA GLN A 53 4.76 -9.76 2.50
C GLN A 53 4.91 -9.92 4.02
N GLN A 54 6.13 -10.12 4.53
CA GLN A 54 6.39 -10.18 5.96
C GLN A 54 6.00 -8.89 6.68
N THR A 55 6.33 -7.71 6.13
CA THR A 55 5.91 -6.44 6.73
C THR A 55 4.38 -6.30 6.74
N LEU A 56 3.66 -6.78 5.72
CA LEU A 56 2.19 -6.79 5.76
C LEU A 56 1.64 -7.78 6.80
N MET A 57 2.24 -8.97 6.92
CA MET A 57 1.84 -9.96 7.92
C MET A 57 2.12 -9.48 9.36
N ASP A 58 3.19 -8.73 9.59
CA ASP A 58 3.45 -8.06 10.88
C ASP A 58 2.30 -7.13 11.28
N ALA A 59 1.70 -6.42 10.31
CA ALA A 59 0.52 -5.59 10.54
C ALA A 59 -0.67 -6.37 11.08
N MET A 60 -0.88 -7.58 10.54
CA MET A 60 -1.94 -8.48 10.96
C MET A 60 -1.78 -8.85 12.44
N ASN A 61 -0.54 -9.12 12.87
CA ASN A 61 -0.23 -9.43 14.26
C ASN A 61 -0.46 -8.23 15.20
N SER A 62 -0.23 -7.01 14.71
CA SER A 62 -0.51 -5.77 15.46
C SER A 62 -1.99 -5.40 15.49
N GLY A 63 -2.84 -6.10 14.72
CA GLY A 63 -4.28 -5.83 14.64
C GLY A 63 -4.63 -4.54 13.89
N GLU A 64 -3.75 -4.09 13.00
CA GLU A 64 -3.91 -2.87 12.22
C GLU A 64 -3.91 -3.15 10.70
N GLY A 65 -4.67 -2.33 9.96
CA GLY A 65 -4.57 -2.33 8.49
C GLY A 65 -3.32 -1.58 8.02
N ARG A 66 -2.86 -1.85 6.80
CA ARG A 66 -1.79 -1.09 6.16
C ARG A 66 -2.16 -0.83 4.69
N TYR A 67 -1.68 0.28 4.16
CA TYR A 67 -1.66 0.48 2.72
C TYR A 67 -0.26 0.28 2.22
N ALA A 68 -0.14 -0.16 0.99
CA ALA A 68 1.13 -0.26 0.33
C ALA A 68 1.02 0.18 -1.13
N VAL A 69 2.11 0.73 -1.63
CA VAL A 69 2.32 0.93 -3.06
C VAL A 69 3.51 0.08 -3.43
N TYR A 70 3.34 -0.75 -4.45
CA TYR A 70 4.40 -1.59 -5.01
C TYR A 70 4.67 -1.16 -6.44
N ASP A 71 5.95 -0.90 -6.77
CA ASP A 71 6.40 -0.63 -8.13
C ASP A 71 6.73 -1.96 -8.83
N TYR A 72 5.79 -2.46 -9.63
CA TYR A 72 6.00 -3.66 -10.43
C TYR A 72 6.59 -3.29 -11.79
N GLU A 73 7.87 -3.61 -11.99
CA GLU A 73 8.58 -3.39 -13.24
C GLU A 73 8.60 -4.69 -14.06
N MET A 74 7.86 -4.72 -15.16
CA MET A 74 7.96 -5.82 -16.14
C MET A 74 9.06 -5.56 -17.18
N ASP A 75 9.67 -6.65 -17.68
CA ASP A 75 10.65 -6.67 -18.77
C ASP A 75 10.25 -5.84 -20.01
N ASN A 76 8.95 -5.76 -20.31
CA ASN A 76 8.42 -5.00 -21.45
C ASN A 76 8.36 -3.47 -21.22
N LYS A 77 9.21 -2.91 -20.34
CA LYS A 77 9.27 -1.47 -19.97
C LYS A 77 7.99 -0.89 -19.36
N ASN A 78 7.02 -1.74 -19.03
CA ASN A 78 5.77 -1.28 -18.44
C ASN A 78 5.92 -1.30 -16.92
N CYS A 79 6.19 -0.13 -16.35
CA CYS A 79 6.09 0.05 -14.90
C CYS A 79 4.61 0.16 -14.53
N ALA A 80 4.20 -0.63 -13.55
CA ALA A 80 2.86 -0.63 -13.01
C ALA A 80 2.93 -0.43 -11.51
N LEU A 81 2.46 0.74 -11.08
CA LEU A 81 2.26 1.03 -9.67
C LEU A 81 0.98 0.32 -9.23
N ILE A 82 1.12 -0.60 -8.30
CA ILE A 82 0.03 -1.38 -7.70
C ILE A 82 -0.20 -0.85 -6.30
N PHE A 83 -1.42 -0.42 -6.02
CA PHE A 83 -1.83 -0.01 -4.69
C PHE A 83 -2.47 -1.18 -3.96
N VAL A 84 -1.82 -1.66 -2.92
CA VAL A 84 -2.30 -2.76 -2.09
C VAL A 84 -2.96 -2.20 -0.84
N VAL A 85 -4.19 -2.61 -0.57
CA VAL A 85 -4.90 -2.33 0.68
C VAL A 85 -4.92 -3.61 1.47
N TRP A 86 -4.19 -3.62 2.60
CA TRP A 86 -4.15 -4.73 3.52
C TRP A 86 -5.07 -4.45 4.72
N THR A 87 -6.16 -5.20 4.82
CA THR A 87 -7.12 -5.07 5.92
C THR A 87 -7.47 -6.45 6.47
N PRO A 88 -6.67 -6.98 7.41
CA PRO A 88 -6.87 -8.33 7.91
C PRO A 88 -8.24 -8.50 8.56
N SER A 89 -8.83 -9.69 8.42
CA SER A 89 -10.11 -10.01 9.05
C SER A 89 -10.09 -9.93 10.58
N ALA A 90 -8.89 -10.07 11.17
CA ALA A 90 -8.64 -9.97 12.61
C ALA A 90 -8.73 -8.54 13.18
N ILE A 91 -8.67 -7.48 12.34
CA ILE A 91 -8.71 -6.10 12.83
C ILE A 91 -10.14 -5.70 13.24
N GLY A 92 -10.23 -4.80 14.21
CA GLY A 92 -11.51 -4.25 14.66
C GLY A 92 -12.34 -3.64 13.52
N VAL A 93 -13.65 -3.85 13.55
CA VAL A 93 -14.59 -3.38 12.51
C VAL A 93 -14.46 -1.87 12.25
N ARG A 94 -14.24 -1.08 13.30
CA ARG A 94 -14.01 0.37 13.18
C ARG A 94 -12.77 0.69 12.34
N SER A 95 -11.64 0.07 12.65
CA SER A 95 -10.40 0.24 11.90
C SER A 95 -10.59 -0.18 10.45
N ARG A 96 -11.20 -1.33 10.18
CA ARG A 96 -11.48 -1.77 8.81
C ARG A 96 -12.30 -0.75 8.03
N MET A 97 -13.36 -0.23 8.65
CA MET A 97 -14.22 0.78 8.02
C MET A 97 -13.46 2.08 7.78
N LEU A 98 -12.56 2.47 8.69
CA LEU A 98 -11.69 3.63 8.53
C LEU A 98 -10.75 3.47 7.34
N TYR A 99 -10.08 2.32 7.21
CA TYR A 99 -9.21 2.02 6.07
C TYR A 99 -10.03 1.98 4.76
N ALA A 100 -11.15 1.27 4.74
CA ALA A 100 -12.03 1.24 3.57
C ALA A 100 -12.55 2.62 3.15
N SER A 101 -12.81 3.53 4.10
CA SER A 101 -13.27 4.89 3.82
C SER A 101 -12.14 5.83 3.40
N SER A 102 -10.92 5.58 3.87
CA SER A 102 -9.75 6.45 3.64
C SER A 102 -8.96 6.05 2.39
N LYS A 103 -9.16 4.83 1.86
CA LYS A 103 -8.48 4.37 0.64
C LYS A 103 -8.71 5.30 -0.56
N ASP A 104 -9.90 5.89 -0.68
CA ASP A 104 -10.20 6.80 -1.78
C ASP A 104 -9.45 8.13 -1.65
N ALA A 105 -9.26 8.63 -0.42
CA ALA A 105 -8.53 9.86 -0.14
C ALA A 105 -7.04 9.74 -0.52
N ILE A 106 -6.39 8.63 -0.15
CA ILE A 106 -4.98 8.39 -0.48
C ILE A 106 -4.81 8.08 -1.98
N LYS A 107 -5.71 7.26 -2.55
CA LYS A 107 -5.67 6.91 -3.98
C LYS A 107 -5.76 8.14 -4.89
N ARG A 108 -6.60 9.12 -4.53
CA ARG A 108 -6.70 10.40 -5.26
C ARG A 108 -5.42 11.23 -5.19
N LYS A 109 -4.66 11.14 -4.09
CA LYS A 109 -3.38 11.85 -3.91
C LYS A 109 -2.25 11.17 -4.69
N LEU A 110 -2.25 9.84 -4.73
CA LEU A 110 -1.25 9.01 -5.41
C LEU A 110 -1.57 8.86 -6.91
N VAL A 111 -1.40 9.95 -7.67
CA VAL A 111 -1.75 10.01 -9.10
C VAL A 111 -0.74 9.23 -9.94
N GLY A 112 -1.16 8.10 -10.50
CA GLY A 112 -0.33 7.23 -11.34
C GLY A 112 -0.42 5.75 -11.00
N ILE A 113 -1.15 5.38 -9.95
CA ILE A 113 -1.51 3.99 -9.66
C ILE A 113 -2.28 3.42 -10.86
N LYS A 114 -1.79 2.31 -11.42
CA LYS A 114 -2.47 1.60 -12.53
C LYS A 114 -3.47 0.59 -12.02
N ARG A 115 -3.13 -0.11 -10.92
CA ARG A 115 -3.92 -1.22 -10.37
C ARG A 115 -4.10 -1.04 -8.87
N CYS A 116 -5.21 -1.56 -8.35
CA CYS A 116 -5.42 -1.67 -6.92
C CYS A 116 -5.73 -3.13 -6.56
N LEU A 117 -5.07 -3.62 -5.52
CA LEU A 117 -5.28 -4.92 -4.90
C LEU A 117 -5.87 -4.66 -3.51
N GLU A 118 -6.92 -5.37 -3.15
CA GLU A 118 -7.47 -5.33 -1.80
C GLU A 118 -7.38 -6.74 -1.25
N ALA A 119 -6.72 -6.89 -0.11
CA ALA A 119 -6.44 -8.19 0.47
C ALA A 119 -6.77 -8.17 1.96
N ASN A 120 -7.45 -9.22 2.39
CA ASN A 120 -7.87 -9.44 3.76
C ASN A 120 -7.19 -10.67 4.36
N ASP A 121 -6.72 -11.57 3.50
CA ASP A 121 -6.05 -12.80 3.87
C ASP A 121 -4.65 -12.88 3.22
N PRO A 122 -3.68 -13.50 3.89
CA PRO A 122 -2.28 -13.46 3.44
C PRO A 122 -2.06 -14.19 2.11
N ASP A 123 -2.98 -15.08 1.75
CA ASP A 123 -3.06 -15.76 0.45
C ASP A 123 -3.33 -14.76 -0.69
N GLU A 124 -4.17 -13.74 -0.46
CA GLU A 124 -4.52 -12.72 -1.45
C GLU A 124 -3.37 -11.73 -1.73
N ILE A 125 -2.35 -11.70 -0.87
CA ILE A 125 -1.12 -10.94 -1.09
C ILE A 125 0.00 -11.79 -1.66
N GLU A 126 -0.25 -13.01 -2.16
CA GLU A 126 0.80 -13.77 -2.82
C GLU A 126 1.28 -13.10 -4.12
N GLU A 127 2.53 -13.38 -4.48
CA GLU A 127 3.16 -12.82 -5.69
C GLU A 127 2.37 -13.16 -6.96
N GLN A 128 1.70 -14.32 -6.96
CA GLN A 128 0.85 -14.76 -8.06
C GLN A 128 -0.32 -13.81 -8.33
N GLU A 129 -1.02 -13.36 -7.30
CA GLU A 129 -2.14 -12.42 -7.43
C GLU A 129 -1.66 -11.06 -7.91
N MET A 130 -0.53 -10.59 -7.36
CA MET A 130 0.12 -9.39 -7.87
C MET A 130 0.46 -9.51 -9.35
N ARG A 131 1.07 -10.61 -9.76
CA ARG A 131 1.46 -10.85 -11.16
C ARG A 131 0.24 -10.91 -12.08
N SER A 132 -0.86 -11.50 -11.63
CA SER A 132 -2.14 -11.57 -12.36
C SER A 132 -2.73 -10.19 -12.64
N LEU A 133 -2.53 -9.21 -11.75
CA LEU A 133 -2.99 -7.84 -11.97
C LEU A 133 -2.23 -7.08 -13.06
N VAL A 134 -0.99 -7.50 -13.33
CA VAL A 134 -0.09 -6.78 -14.25
C VAL A 134 -0.01 -7.43 -15.63
N CYS A 135 -0.30 -8.74 -15.73
CA CYS A 135 -0.41 -9.51 -16.97
C CYS A 135 -1.72 -9.17 -17.72
#